data_AF-A0A1X7VGI9-F1
#
_entry.id   AF-A0A1X7VGI9-F1
#
_cell.length_a   1.000
_cell.length_b   1.000
_cell.length_c   1.000
_cell.angle_alpha   90.00
_cell.angle_beta   90.00
_cell.angle_gamma   90.00
#
_symmetry.space_group_name_H-M   'P 1'
#
loop_
_entity.id
_entity.type
_entity.pdbx_description
1 polymer ?
#
loop_
_entity_poly.entity_id
_entity_poly.type
_entity_poly.pdbx_seq_one_letter_code
_entity_poly.pdbx_strand_id
1 'polypeptide(L)' 'HKKQFPLILSYAITIHKCQGLSLDTAFTDLSTDVFGDGIAYVALFRVCTLNGLHLISFDPPAI' A
#
# COMPACT_ATOMS: atom_id res chain seq x y z
N HIS A 1 -8.62 14.36 26.61
CA HIS A 1 -8.39 14.99 25.29
C HIS A 1 -6.96 14.71 24.84
N LYS A 2 -6.73 14.08 23.68
CA LYS A 2 -5.36 13.98 23.12
C LYS A 2 -5.04 15.30 22.40
N LYS A 3 -3.92 15.94 22.75
CA LYS A 3 -3.35 17.08 22.01
C LYS A 3 -2.10 16.56 21.28
N GLN A 4 -2.20 16.45 19.96
CA GLN A 4 -1.14 15.97 19.09
C GLN A 4 -1.30 16.67 17.73
N PHE A 5 -0.21 16.97 17.02
CA PHE A 5 -0.29 17.58 15.69
C PHE A 5 -0.80 16.55 14.70
N PRO A 6 -1.73 16.86 13.78
CA PRO A 6 -2.32 15.87 12.87
C PRO A 6 -1.34 15.46 11.73
N LEU A 7 -0.14 15.02 12.09
CA LEU A 7 0.94 14.59 11.22
C LEU A 7 1.31 13.17 11.59
N ILE A 8 1.54 12.34 10.57
CA ILE A 8 2.09 10.99 10.71
C ILE A 8 3.21 10.84 9.68
N LEU A 9 4.22 10.03 9.99
CA LEU A 9 5.23 9.66 9.01
C LEU A 9 4.54 8.86 7.89
N SER A 10 4.49 9.42 6.69
CA SER A 10 3.80 8.83 5.53
C SER A 10 4.75 8.23 4.49
N TYR A 11 6.04 8.10 4.81
CA TYR A 11 7.02 7.47 3.92
C TYR A 11 6.75 5.97 3.74
N ALA A 12 6.33 5.29 4.81
CA ALA A 12 5.89 3.91 4.79
C ALA A 12 4.70 3.75 5.75
N ILE A 13 3.60 3.23 5.24
CA ILE A 13 2.37 2.97 5.99
C ILE A 13 1.84 1.59 5.62
N THR A 14 1.27 0.89 6.59
CA THR A 14 0.65 -0.41 6.31
C THR A 14 -0.61 -0.23 5.47
N ILE A 15 -0.94 -1.21 4.64
CA ILE A 15 -2.13 -1.15 3.76
C ILE A 15 -3.41 -0.88 4.55
N HIS A 16 -3.53 -1.44 5.75
CA HIS A 16 -4.65 -1.17 6.65
C HIS A 16 -4.78 0.30 7.06
N LYS A 17 -3.66 1.03 7.17
CA LYS A 17 -3.66 2.47 7.43
C LYS A 17 -3.94 3.30 6.17
N CYS A 18 -3.73 2.74 4.98
CA CYS A 18 -4.06 3.35 3.69
C CYS A 18 -5.53 3.17 3.28
N GLN A 19 -6.30 2.37 4.00
CA GLN A 19 -7.66 2.04 3.59
C GLN A 19 -8.54 3.31 3.53
N GLY A 20 -9.06 3.63 2.34
CA GLY A 20 -9.85 4.85 2.09
C GLY A 20 -9.04 6.05 1.62
N LEU A 21 -7.71 5.96 1.52
CA LEU A 21 -6.87 6.96 0.86
C LEU A 21 -6.78 6.67 -0.64
N SER A 22 -6.65 7.74 -1.43
CA SER A 22 -6.18 7.69 -2.82
C SER A 22 -4.74 8.17 -2.83
N LEU A 23 -3.83 7.35 -3.36
CA LEU A 23 -2.40 7.65 -3.43
C LEU A 23 -2.02 7.92 -4.89
N ASP A 24 -1.32 9.03 -5.12
CA ASP A 24 -0.82 9.36 -6.47
C ASP A 24 0.30 8.40 -6.90
N THR A 25 1.17 8.04 -5.95
CA THR A 25 2.27 7.10 -6.15
C THR A 25 2.41 6.17 -4.95
N ALA A 26 2.63 4.89 -5.18
CA ALA A 26 2.98 3.94 -4.13
C ALA A 26 4.07 2.97 -4.58
N PHE A 27 4.93 2.64 -3.62
CA PHE A 27 5.94 1.59 -3.75
C PHE A 27 5.48 0.41 -2.90
N THR A 28 5.17 -0.69 -3.55
CA THR A 28 4.54 -1.85 -2.93
C THR A 28 5.41 -3.07 -3.15
N ASP A 29 5.86 -3.67 -2.06
CA ASP A 29 6.39 -5.04 -2.07
C ASP A 29 5.22 -6.00 -2.25
N LEU A 30 5.36 -7.04 -3.07
CA LEU A 30 4.36 -8.08 -3.29
C LEU A 30 4.89 -9.49 -2.99
N SER A 31 5.96 -9.60 -2.20
CA SER A 31 6.51 -10.89 -1.78
C SER A 31 5.46 -11.75 -1.08
N THR A 32 5.41 -13.03 -1.47
CA THR A 32 4.43 -14.04 -1.02
C THR A 32 4.41 -14.23 0.50
N ASP A 33 5.54 -14.00 1.17
CA ASP A 33 5.64 -14.07 2.64
C ASP A 33 4.99 -12.88 3.38
N VAL A 34 4.66 -11.79 2.68
CA VAL A 34 4.22 -10.52 3.28
C VAL A 34 2.70 -10.31 3.15
N PHE A 35 2.03 -10.95 2.18
CA PHE A 35 0.61 -10.76 1.92
C PHE A 35 -0.20 -12.03 2.11
N GLY A 36 -1.18 -11.98 3.00
CA GLY A 36 -2.30 -12.92 2.98
C GLY A 36 -3.25 -12.62 1.81
N ASP A 37 -4.06 -13.60 1.43
CA ASP A 37 -5.01 -13.54 0.31
C ASP A 37 -5.77 -12.20 0.25
N GLY A 38 -5.66 -11.50 -0.88
CA GLY A 38 -6.42 -10.28 -1.16
C GLY A 38 -5.81 -8.96 -0.66
N ILE A 39 -4.77 -8.97 0.19
CA ILE A 39 -4.13 -7.72 0.65
C ILE A 39 -3.36 -7.05 -0.50
N ALA A 40 -2.75 -7.83 -1.39
CA ALA A 40 -2.09 -7.35 -2.61
C ALA A 40 -3.06 -6.55 -3.51
N TYR A 41 -4.27 -7.09 -3.75
CA TYR A 41 -5.32 -6.42 -4.51
C TYR A 41 -5.71 -5.08 -3.88
N VAL A 42 -5.87 -5.05 -2.55
CA VAL A 42 -6.20 -3.82 -1.83
C VAL A 42 -5.11 -2.77 -2.00
N ALA A 43 -3.83 -3.15 -2.02
CA ALA A 43 -2.70 -2.24 -2.23
C ALA A 43 -2.68 -1.66 -3.66
N LEU A 44 -2.83 -2.53 -4.66
CA LEU A 44 -2.84 -2.16 -6.08
C LEU A 44 -3.93 -1.15 -6.39
N PHE A 45 -5.13 -1.35 -5.84
CA PHE A 45 -6.27 -0.47 -6.06
C PHE A 45 -6.22 0.88 -5.31
N ARG A 46 -5.18 1.15 -4.49
CA ARG A 46 -4.99 2.48 -3.89
C ARG A 46 -4.29 3.46 -4.80
N VAL A 47 -3.61 3.00 -5.84
CA VAL A 47 -2.90 3.87 -6.78
C VAL A 47 -3.80 4.15 -7.98
N CYS A 48 -4.10 5.43 -8.21
CA CYS A 48 -5.05 5.82 -9.25
C CYS A 48 -4.51 5.67 -10.68
N THR A 49 -3.19 5.52 -10.85
CA THR A 49 -2.54 5.40 -12.16
C THR A 49 -1.48 4.31 -12.17
N LEU A 50 -1.33 3.62 -13.30
CA LEU A 50 -0.30 2.59 -13.47
C LEU A 50 1.12 3.18 -13.33
N ASN A 51 1.32 4.42 -13.79
CA ASN A 51 2.60 5.13 -13.71
C ASN A 51 3.03 5.43 -12.27
N GLY A 52 2.07 5.58 -11.36
CA GLY A 52 2.37 5.79 -9.94
C GLY A 52 2.60 4.50 -9.16
N LEU A 53 2.43 3.34 -9.80
CA LEU A 53 2.52 2.05 -9.14
C LEU A 53 3.90 1.42 -9.39
N HIS A 54 4.68 1.29 -8.33
CA HIS A 54 5.96 0.60 -8.37
C HIS A 54 5.87 -0.69 -7.56
N LEU A 55 6.05 -1.82 -8.24
CA LEU A 55 6.02 -3.15 -7.63
C LEU A 55 7.43 -3.69 -7.49
N ILE A 56 7.75 -4.22 -6.31
CA ILE A 56 8.95 -5.05 -6.10
C ILE A 56 8.55 -6.45 -5.68
N SER A 57 9.40 -7.43 -6.00
CA SER A 57 9.20 -8.84 -5.63
C SER A 57 7.85 -9.41 -6.11
N PHE A 58 7.44 -9.05 -7.33
CA PHE A 58 6.21 -9.56 -7.92
C PHE A 58 6.36 -11.04 -8.30
N ASP A 59 5.60 -11.91 -7.61
CA ASP A 59 5.49 -13.32 -7.92
C ASP A 59 4.07 -13.61 -8.50
N PRO A 60 3.94 -13.87 -9.81
CA PRO A 60 2.64 -14.12 -10.46
C PRO A 60 1.73 -15.21 -9.85
N PRO A 61 2.23 -16.32 -9.27
CA PRO A 61 1.40 -17.32 -8.60
C PRO A 61 0.88 -16.88 -7.22
N ALA A 62 1.33 -15.75 -6.69
CA ALA A 62 0.96 -15.23 -5.37
C ALA A 62 -0.24 -14.26 -5.39
N ILE A 63 -0.82 -13.99 -6.57
CA ILE A 63 -2.00 -13.13 -6.75
C ILE A 63 -3.24 -13.94 -7.11
#